data_AF-A0A496W618-F1
#
_entry.id   AF-A0A496W618-F1
#
_cell.length_a   1.000
_cell.length_b   1.000
_cell.length_c   1.000
_cell.angle_alpha   90.00
_cell.angle_beta   90.00
_cell.angle_gamma   90.00
#
_symmetry.space_group_name_H-M   'P 1'
#
loop_
_entity.id
_entity.type
_entity.pdbx_description
1 polymer ?
#
loop_
_entity_poly.entity_id
_entity_poly.type
_entity_poly.pdbx_seq_one_letter_code
_entity_poly.pdbx_strand_id
1 'polypeptide(L)'
;MTGICQAHAGKTISYEEIGEEDSLSKGTLDHPLTSKGLVANTTITPKGHLKGGKVSGYTQNEGLIEDVEFVGILITGKNEDGEIKGTLGGKITLASQVGGVVEDVRLAPHTEIVGSGKPKLGFLHHINRDFLGGTLIGSSEKPAILDRVHIRDKSQVSNVIIQENVTIGVDVTFTNVEFRTQVVRKVTVTGQISGTRFQNTYTRLENVTIRANSQMSNVVIGKQVKFEEGVTLDDSVTFEVHTTYMETHNITVLPKLKGLAALDKQGKRVSTWARIEGGARMGTDGSGKKRSSKKLTLKRNQHKNVDIHGNVLTDVRHIGKRADILVVAAHTAPGATSPNFYMLDKPGTPKPWDGALSSLVPFQSRTALAPVVSVPIWNKPLDIVGEVQVYLGYRLNDGLIVYSQEVIELTLTE
;
A
#
# COMPACT_ATOMS: atom_id res chain seq x y z
N MET A 1 -0.43 -7.03 57.13
CA MET A 1 1.00 -7.12 56.79
C MET A 1 1.36 -5.76 56.20
N THR A 2 2.42 -5.13 56.70
CA THR A 2 2.92 -3.85 56.20
C THR A 2 3.66 -4.10 54.88
N GLY A 3 3.18 -3.51 53.78
CA GLY A 3 3.88 -3.56 52.49
C GLY A 3 5.26 -2.90 52.57
N ILE A 4 6.20 -3.39 51.79
CA ILE A 4 7.56 -2.86 51.65
C ILE A 4 7.45 -1.53 50.89
N CYS A 5 7.70 -0.41 51.55
CA CYS A 5 7.82 0.90 50.88
C CYS A 5 9.27 1.39 51.01
N GLN A 6 10.08 1.21 49.96
CA GLN A 6 11.51 1.51 50.01
C GLN A 6 12.02 2.26 48.79
N ALA A 7 12.83 3.29 49.04
CA ALA A 7 13.61 3.98 48.03
C ALA A 7 15.06 3.47 48.07
N HIS A 8 15.51 2.91 46.95
CA HIS A 8 16.84 2.34 46.74
C HIS A 8 17.75 3.31 45.99
N ALA A 9 17.69 4.61 46.28
CA ALA A 9 18.45 5.64 45.56
C ALA A 9 19.93 5.26 45.37
N GLY A 10 20.32 4.95 44.12
CA GLY A 10 21.68 4.55 43.76
C GLY A 10 22.13 3.17 44.27
N LYS A 11 21.20 2.33 44.73
CA LYS A 11 21.47 0.98 45.25
C LYS A 11 20.81 -0.08 44.38
N THR A 12 21.42 -1.25 44.35
CA THR A 12 20.82 -2.44 43.73
C THR A 12 19.62 -2.89 44.56
N ILE A 13 18.50 -3.14 43.88
CA ILE A 13 17.33 -3.81 44.43
C ILE A 13 17.72 -5.28 44.63
N SER A 14 17.50 -5.84 45.82
CA SER A 14 17.89 -7.22 46.18
C SER A 14 16.71 -8.18 46.29
N TYR A 15 15.51 -7.75 45.90
CA TYR A 15 14.28 -8.53 46.04
C TYR A 15 14.02 -9.34 44.78
N GLU A 16 13.79 -10.63 44.92
CA GLU A 16 13.39 -11.51 43.81
C GLU A 16 11.87 -11.47 43.55
N GLU A 17 11.08 -11.19 44.60
CA GLU A 17 9.63 -11.06 44.52
C GLU A 17 9.11 -9.94 45.42
N ILE A 18 8.08 -9.21 44.96
CA ILE A 18 7.32 -8.24 45.78
C ILE A 18 5.81 -8.41 45.62
N GLY A 19 5.07 -8.18 46.72
CA GLY A 19 3.62 -8.27 46.81
C GLY A 19 2.87 -7.04 46.30
N GLU A 20 1.53 -7.09 46.32
CA GLU A 20 0.64 -6.05 45.75
C GLU A 20 0.75 -4.68 46.44
N GLU A 21 1.02 -4.68 47.74
CA GLU A 21 1.16 -3.46 48.57
C GLU A 21 2.60 -2.93 48.60
N ASP A 22 3.53 -3.61 47.93
CA ASP A 22 4.93 -3.25 47.94
C ASP A 22 5.24 -2.18 46.88
N SER A 23 6.12 -1.26 47.21
CA SER A 23 6.63 -0.23 46.32
C SER A 23 8.14 -0.09 46.45
N LEU A 24 8.83 -0.32 45.32
CA LEU A 24 10.26 -0.10 45.16
C LEU A 24 10.49 1.10 44.27
N SER A 25 11.43 1.97 44.64
CA SER A 25 11.76 3.12 43.80
C SER A 25 13.23 3.51 43.78
N LYS A 26 13.66 4.23 42.72
CA LYS A 26 14.99 4.86 42.60
C LYS A 26 16.19 3.89 42.62
N GLY A 27 15.96 2.60 42.40
CA GLY A 27 16.99 1.56 42.46
C GLY A 27 17.48 1.08 41.11
N THR A 28 18.50 0.22 41.16
CA THR A 28 19.01 -0.53 40.00
C THR A 28 18.59 -1.99 40.09
N LEU A 29 17.96 -2.53 39.05
CA LEU A 29 17.59 -3.94 38.95
C LEU A 29 18.61 -4.67 38.06
N ASP A 30 19.46 -5.51 38.67
CA ASP A 30 20.52 -6.29 37.99
C ASP A 30 20.27 -7.80 38.00
N HIS A 31 19.05 -8.21 38.33
CA HIS A 31 18.63 -9.62 38.37
C HIS A 31 17.11 -9.74 38.09
N PRO A 32 16.55 -10.95 37.97
CA PRO A 32 15.11 -11.14 37.84
C PRO A 32 14.34 -10.70 39.09
N LEU A 33 13.23 -9.99 38.87
CA LEU A 33 12.26 -9.55 39.88
C LEU A 33 10.84 -9.80 39.37
N THR A 34 10.07 -10.59 40.13
CA THR A 34 8.63 -10.75 39.93
C THR A 34 7.87 -9.78 40.83
N SER A 35 7.18 -8.82 40.23
CA SER A 35 6.43 -7.80 40.95
C SER A 35 4.93 -8.04 40.82
N LYS A 36 4.22 -7.94 41.95
CA LYS A 36 2.77 -7.66 41.98
C LYS A 36 2.46 -6.22 42.37
N GLY A 37 3.47 -5.50 42.86
CA GLY A 37 3.39 -4.14 43.38
C GLY A 37 3.88 -3.08 42.39
N LEU A 38 4.39 -1.97 42.91
CA LEU A 38 4.83 -0.81 42.15
C LEU A 38 6.35 -0.71 42.08
N VAL A 39 6.92 -0.66 40.87
CA VAL A 39 8.34 -0.35 40.63
C VAL A 39 8.44 0.99 39.92
N ALA A 40 9.15 1.96 40.50
CA ALA A 40 9.17 3.33 40.00
C ALA A 40 10.57 3.97 39.94
N ASN A 41 10.82 4.77 38.91
CA ASN A 41 12.09 5.50 38.75
C ASN A 41 13.33 4.56 38.80
N THR A 42 13.26 3.43 38.11
CA THR A 42 14.25 2.34 38.22
C THR A 42 15.10 2.24 36.97
N THR A 43 16.38 1.89 37.14
CA THR A 43 17.25 1.48 36.04
C THR A 43 17.33 -0.04 36.00
N ILE A 44 16.99 -0.65 34.87
CA ILE A 44 17.06 -2.09 34.64
C ILE A 44 18.29 -2.35 33.77
N THR A 45 19.27 -3.07 34.30
CA THR A 45 20.51 -3.40 33.59
C THR A 45 20.25 -4.49 32.53
N PRO A 46 21.24 -4.83 31.69
CA PRO A 46 21.12 -5.96 30.76
C PRO A 46 20.80 -7.33 31.40
N LYS A 47 21.09 -7.50 32.70
CA LYS A 47 20.74 -8.71 33.47
C LYS A 47 19.40 -8.61 34.19
N GLY A 48 18.86 -7.40 34.29
CA GLY A 48 17.59 -7.14 34.93
C GLY A 48 16.43 -7.72 34.12
N HIS A 49 15.51 -8.39 34.82
CA HIS A 49 14.25 -8.86 34.25
C HIS A 49 13.13 -8.50 35.20
N LEU A 50 12.33 -7.49 34.85
CA LEU A 50 11.14 -7.12 35.60
C LEU A 50 9.93 -7.82 35.00
N LYS A 51 9.23 -8.63 35.79
CA LYS A 51 8.01 -9.30 35.38
C LYS A 51 6.83 -8.93 36.26
N GLY A 52 5.74 -8.47 35.66
CA GLY A 52 4.49 -8.20 36.38
C GLY A 52 4.42 -6.83 37.08
N GLY A 53 3.25 -6.56 37.66
CA GLY A 53 3.02 -5.39 38.50
C GLY A 53 2.91 -4.08 37.71
N LYS A 54 3.14 -2.96 38.40
CA LYS A 54 3.05 -1.61 37.84
C LYS A 54 4.42 -0.97 37.69
N VAL A 55 4.67 -0.34 36.54
CA VAL A 55 5.86 0.47 36.29
C VAL A 55 5.49 1.94 36.25
N SER A 56 6.18 2.77 37.03
CA SER A 56 5.89 4.21 37.14
C SER A 56 7.14 5.10 37.09
N GLY A 57 6.93 6.41 36.99
CA GLY A 57 8.00 7.41 36.93
C GLY A 57 8.81 7.34 35.63
N TYR A 58 10.14 7.50 35.76
CA TYR A 58 11.11 7.46 34.67
C TYR A 58 11.94 6.17 34.74
N THR A 59 11.70 5.24 33.82
CA THR A 59 12.36 3.94 33.81
C THR A 59 13.33 3.84 32.64
N GLN A 60 14.58 3.55 32.97
CA GLN A 60 15.65 3.24 32.02
C GLN A 60 15.74 1.72 31.87
N ASN A 61 15.52 1.18 30.67
CA ASN A 61 15.51 -0.26 30.43
C ASN A 61 16.64 -0.67 29.49
N GLU A 62 17.57 -1.50 29.95
CA GLU A 62 18.56 -2.18 29.10
C GLU A 62 18.38 -3.70 29.12
N GLY A 63 17.51 -4.21 30.01
CA GLY A 63 17.18 -5.61 30.15
C GLY A 63 15.81 -5.95 29.57
N LEU A 64 15.03 -6.74 30.31
CA LEU A 64 13.70 -7.19 29.93
C LEU A 64 12.62 -6.67 30.89
N ILE A 65 11.57 -6.07 30.35
CA ILE A 65 10.32 -5.79 31.07
C ILE A 65 9.20 -6.61 30.44
N GLU A 66 8.48 -7.39 31.24
CA GLU A 66 7.48 -8.34 30.77
C GLU A 66 6.19 -8.27 31.60
N ASP A 67 5.04 -8.38 30.95
CA ASP A 67 3.72 -8.52 31.60
C ASP A 67 3.34 -7.39 32.59
N VAL A 68 3.69 -6.14 32.28
CA VAL A 68 3.49 -5.00 33.19
C VAL A 68 2.35 -4.06 32.78
N GLU A 69 1.82 -3.34 33.78
CA GLU A 69 1.01 -2.14 33.57
C GLU A 69 1.88 -0.88 33.74
N PHE A 70 2.06 -0.11 32.67
CA PHE A 70 2.80 1.14 32.71
C PHE A 70 1.89 2.33 33.05
N VAL A 71 2.12 2.92 34.22
CA VAL A 71 1.37 4.08 34.73
C VAL A 71 2.24 5.34 34.86
N GLY A 72 3.50 5.27 34.42
CA GLY A 72 4.52 6.29 34.60
C GLY A 72 4.57 7.39 33.53
N ILE A 73 5.71 8.06 33.44
CA ILE A 73 5.97 9.18 32.52
C ILE A 73 6.79 8.70 31.33
N LEU A 74 7.84 7.91 31.55
CA LEU A 74 8.72 7.44 30.48
C LEU A 74 9.23 6.02 30.76
N ILE A 75 9.17 5.15 29.75
CA ILE A 75 10.07 4.01 29.62
C ILE A 75 10.92 4.26 28.37
N THR A 76 12.23 4.23 28.52
CA THR A 76 13.16 4.26 27.37
C THR A 76 14.04 3.03 27.35
N GLY A 77 14.31 2.49 26.15
CA GLY A 77 15.22 1.36 25.94
C GLY A 77 16.63 1.75 25.49
N LYS A 78 16.93 3.05 25.39
CA LYS A 78 18.24 3.57 24.96
C LYS A 78 19.22 3.63 26.13
N ASN A 79 20.39 3.02 26.00
CA ASN A 79 21.47 3.23 26.96
C ASN A 79 22.11 4.64 26.83
N GLU A 80 23.10 4.93 27.66
CA GLU A 80 23.82 6.21 27.65
C GLU A 80 24.54 6.50 26.31
N ASP A 81 24.93 5.45 25.58
CA ASP A 81 25.54 5.55 24.25
C ASP A 81 24.50 5.80 23.12
N GLY A 82 23.20 5.79 23.45
CA GLY A 82 22.11 5.95 22.50
C GLY A 82 21.72 4.67 21.73
N GLU A 83 22.26 3.52 22.11
CA GLU A 83 21.91 2.21 21.57
C GLU A 83 20.63 1.66 22.19
N ILE A 84 19.76 1.09 21.36
CA ILE A 84 18.50 0.48 21.81
C ILE A 84 18.77 -0.94 22.32
N LYS A 85 18.79 -1.12 23.64
CA LYS A 85 19.04 -2.40 24.32
C LYS A 85 17.80 -2.96 25.01
N GLY A 86 17.00 -2.08 25.61
CA GLY A 86 15.82 -2.46 26.37
C GLY A 86 14.80 -3.23 25.55
N THR A 87 14.36 -4.37 26.08
CA THR A 87 13.35 -5.22 25.48
C THR A 87 12.07 -5.21 26.31
N LEU A 88 10.93 -5.12 25.63
CA LEU A 88 9.61 -5.36 26.20
C LEU A 88 9.10 -6.72 25.70
N GLY A 89 8.45 -7.48 26.58
CA GLY A 89 7.90 -8.80 26.27
C GLY A 89 6.51 -9.04 26.88
N GLY A 90 5.85 -10.10 26.43
CA GLY A 90 4.54 -10.47 26.93
C GLY A 90 3.50 -9.39 26.67
N LYS A 91 2.63 -9.13 27.65
CA LYS A 91 1.57 -8.12 27.53
C LYS A 91 1.91 -6.84 28.29
N ILE A 92 2.08 -5.75 27.58
CA ILE A 92 2.33 -4.42 28.15
C ILE A 92 1.07 -3.58 28.05
N THR A 93 0.49 -3.23 29.20
CA THR A 93 -0.68 -2.35 29.26
C THR A 93 -0.24 -0.93 29.55
N LEU A 94 -0.46 0.01 28.63
CA LEU A 94 -0.18 1.42 28.86
C LEU A 94 -1.41 2.05 29.52
N ALA A 95 -1.27 2.54 30.74
CA ALA A 95 -2.36 3.09 31.56
C ALA A 95 -1.96 4.41 32.25
N SER A 96 -1.02 5.15 31.66
CA SER A 96 -0.55 6.42 32.22
C SER A 96 -1.60 7.53 32.14
N GLN A 97 -1.98 8.06 33.30
CA GLN A 97 -2.89 9.21 33.41
C GLN A 97 -2.22 10.55 33.09
N VAL A 98 -0.87 10.58 33.04
CA VAL A 98 -0.07 11.79 32.85
C VAL A 98 0.51 11.91 31.43
N GLY A 99 0.03 11.09 30.49
CA GLY A 99 0.51 11.12 29.09
C GLY A 99 1.87 10.44 28.90
N GLY A 100 2.13 9.37 29.67
CA GLY A 100 3.38 8.63 29.60
C GLY A 100 3.70 8.06 28.22
N VAL A 101 4.99 7.96 27.93
CA VAL A 101 5.55 7.53 26.65
C VAL A 101 6.42 6.29 26.86
N VAL A 102 6.32 5.34 25.94
CA VAL A 102 7.31 4.27 25.77
C VAL A 102 8.03 4.50 24.45
N GLU A 103 9.35 4.62 24.48
CA GLU A 103 10.13 4.93 23.29
C GLU A 103 11.45 4.21 23.23
N ASP A 104 11.94 4.02 22.00
CA ASP A 104 13.27 3.46 21.75
C ASP A 104 13.48 2.07 22.35
N VAL A 105 12.60 1.12 22.03
CA VAL A 105 12.59 -0.23 22.62
C VAL A 105 12.58 -1.33 21.55
N ARG A 106 13.10 -2.50 21.94
CA ARG A 106 12.91 -3.76 21.21
C ARG A 106 11.67 -4.46 21.74
N LEU A 107 10.96 -5.18 20.88
CA LEU A 107 9.78 -5.97 21.24
C LEU A 107 10.10 -7.44 21.01
N ALA A 108 9.99 -8.24 22.06
CA ALA A 108 10.16 -9.67 22.00
C ALA A 108 9.10 -10.31 21.07
N PRO A 109 9.33 -11.56 20.59
CA PRO A 109 8.34 -12.30 19.84
C PRO A 109 6.96 -12.30 20.52
N HIS A 110 5.89 -12.04 19.75
CA HIS A 110 4.50 -12.01 20.23
C HIS A 110 4.19 -10.97 21.33
N THR A 111 5.01 -9.93 21.46
CA THR A 111 4.70 -8.84 22.40
C THR A 111 3.41 -8.14 22.01
N GLU A 112 2.55 -7.90 23.00
CA GLU A 112 1.33 -7.11 22.84
C GLU A 112 1.46 -5.80 23.61
N ILE A 113 1.42 -4.66 22.91
CA ILE A 113 1.31 -3.35 23.54
C ILE A 113 -0.11 -2.84 23.37
N VAL A 114 -0.79 -2.65 24.49
CA VAL A 114 -2.20 -2.30 24.53
C VAL A 114 -2.41 -1.03 25.33
N GLY A 115 -3.00 -0.01 24.71
CA GLY A 115 -3.48 1.16 25.44
C GLY A 115 -4.69 0.83 26.31
N SER A 116 -4.75 1.49 27.46
CA SER A 116 -5.80 1.29 28.47
C SER A 116 -7.20 1.65 27.96
N GLY A 117 -7.28 2.49 26.93
CA GLY A 117 -8.55 2.99 26.38
C GLY A 117 -9.35 3.86 27.37
N LYS A 118 -8.79 4.15 28.55
CA LYS A 118 -9.45 4.95 29.59
C LYS A 118 -9.36 6.43 29.21
N PRO A 119 -10.47 7.20 29.30
CA PRO A 119 -10.44 8.65 29.17
C PRO A 119 -9.42 9.24 30.15
N LYS A 120 -8.47 10.04 29.65
CA LYS A 120 -7.53 10.76 30.52
C LYS A 120 -8.26 11.93 31.19
N LEU A 121 -8.03 12.12 32.50
CA LEU A 121 -8.72 13.13 33.31
C LEU A 121 -8.27 14.55 32.87
N GLY A 122 -9.15 15.32 32.24
CA GLY A 122 -8.87 16.70 31.80
C GLY A 122 -9.88 17.24 30.78
N PHE A 123 -9.89 18.57 30.56
CA PHE A 123 -10.86 19.30 29.71
C PHE A 123 -10.85 18.92 28.21
N LEU A 124 -9.93 18.05 27.77
CA LEU A 124 -9.80 17.59 26.38
C LEU A 124 -10.20 16.11 26.29
N HIS A 125 -11.51 15.86 26.28
CA HIS A 125 -12.16 14.54 26.27
C HIS A 125 -11.92 13.68 24.99
N HIS A 126 -10.94 14.01 24.14
CA HIS A 126 -10.80 13.43 22.79
C HIS A 126 -9.42 12.86 22.47
N ILE A 127 -8.49 12.82 23.42
CA ILE A 127 -7.12 12.32 23.18
C ILE A 127 -6.77 11.21 24.17
N ASN A 128 -7.41 10.05 23.97
CA ASN A 128 -6.95 8.76 24.49
C ASN A 128 -5.60 8.44 23.84
N ARG A 129 -4.48 8.93 24.38
CA ARG A 129 -3.18 8.59 23.80
C ARG A 129 -2.23 8.07 24.86
N ASP A 130 -2.17 6.75 24.92
CA ASP A 130 -1.02 6.04 25.43
C ASP A 130 0.04 6.02 24.34
N PHE A 131 1.19 6.62 24.62
CA PHE A 131 2.12 7.05 23.59
C PHE A 131 3.24 6.06 23.37
N LEU A 132 3.51 5.82 22.09
CA LEU A 132 4.68 5.14 21.57
C LEU A 132 5.52 6.12 20.76
N GLY A 133 6.84 6.12 20.93
CA GLY A 133 7.73 7.09 20.28
C GLY A 133 9.09 6.51 19.88
N GLY A 134 9.88 7.33 19.18
CA GLY A 134 11.25 6.99 18.82
C GLY A 134 11.31 5.79 17.86
N THR A 135 12.24 4.87 18.14
CA THR A 135 12.46 3.68 17.32
C THR A 135 11.94 2.42 18.00
N LEU A 136 11.01 1.72 17.36
CA LEU A 136 10.44 0.46 17.83
C LEU A 136 10.86 -0.70 16.93
N ILE A 137 11.45 -1.73 17.52
CA ILE A 137 12.03 -2.85 16.79
C ILE A 137 11.39 -4.16 17.23
N GLY A 138 10.42 -4.65 16.46
CA GLY A 138 9.80 -5.96 16.68
C GLY A 138 10.57 -7.12 16.08
N SER A 139 10.10 -8.34 16.38
CA SER A 139 10.62 -9.58 15.80
C SER A 139 10.07 -9.82 14.39
N SER A 140 10.94 -10.11 13.43
CA SER A 140 10.57 -10.42 12.05
C SER A 140 9.85 -11.75 11.88
N GLU A 141 10.08 -12.72 12.78
CA GLU A 141 9.43 -14.04 12.74
C GLU A 141 8.04 -14.01 13.37
N LYS A 142 7.90 -13.21 14.45
CA LYS A 142 6.71 -13.14 15.29
C LYS A 142 6.44 -11.68 15.65
N PRO A 143 5.85 -10.91 14.71
CA PRO A 143 5.65 -9.48 14.87
C PRO A 143 4.89 -9.13 16.13
N ALA A 144 5.26 -8.01 16.76
CA ALA A 144 4.55 -7.49 17.91
C ALA A 144 3.22 -6.85 17.49
N ILE A 145 2.20 -6.93 18.35
CA ILE A 145 0.87 -6.37 18.10
C ILE A 145 0.73 -5.05 18.86
N LEU A 146 0.36 -3.99 18.14
CA LEU A 146 0.04 -2.69 18.72
C LEU A 146 -1.48 -2.45 18.65
N ASP A 147 -2.11 -2.18 19.79
CA ASP A 147 -3.54 -1.91 19.90
C ASP A 147 -3.85 -0.72 20.83
N ARG A 148 -4.81 0.12 20.44
CA ARG A 148 -5.27 1.30 21.22
C ARG A 148 -4.15 2.28 21.63
N VAL A 149 -3.08 2.39 20.85
CA VAL A 149 -1.94 3.28 21.13
C VAL A 149 -1.85 4.45 20.14
N HIS A 150 -1.10 5.48 20.51
CA HIS A 150 -0.68 6.54 19.59
C HIS A 150 0.80 6.46 19.29
N ILE A 151 1.14 6.26 18.01
CA ILE A 151 2.52 6.37 17.54
C ILE A 151 2.81 7.84 17.24
N ARG A 152 3.78 8.43 17.94
CA ARG A 152 4.17 9.84 17.80
C ARG A 152 4.77 10.12 16.43
N ASP A 153 4.73 11.39 16.05
CA ASP A 153 5.33 11.89 14.81
C ASP A 153 6.81 11.47 14.67
N LYS A 154 7.25 11.25 13.43
CA LYS A 154 8.64 10.89 13.06
C LYS A 154 9.17 9.57 13.63
N SER A 155 8.33 8.80 14.32
CA SER A 155 8.74 7.49 14.86
C SER A 155 9.13 6.51 13.75
N GLN A 156 10.03 5.59 14.09
CA GLN A 156 10.49 4.52 13.21
C GLN A 156 9.99 3.19 13.79
N VAL A 157 9.13 2.47 13.09
CA VAL A 157 8.47 1.28 13.63
C VAL A 157 8.69 0.10 12.68
N SER A 158 9.19 -1.02 13.20
CA SER A 158 9.56 -2.16 12.38
C SER A 158 9.06 -3.51 12.91
N ASN A 159 8.68 -4.42 11.99
CA ASN A 159 8.25 -5.79 12.29
C ASN A 159 7.08 -5.84 13.30
N VAL A 160 5.99 -5.13 12.99
CA VAL A 160 4.80 -5.05 13.85
C VAL A 160 3.50 -5.26 13.07
N ILE A 161 2.44 -5.55 13.82
CA ILE A 161 1.06 -5.56 13.37
C ILE A 161 0.34 -4.35 13.99
N ILE A 162 -0.27 -3.52 13.15
CA ILE A 162 -0.99 -2.31 13.56
C ILE A 162 -2.49 -2.59 13.56
N GLN A 163 -3.14 -2.56 14.73
CA GLN A 163 -4.59 -2.77 14.86
C GLN A 163 -5.40 -1.51 14.52
N GLU A 164 -6.72 -1.69 14.35
CA GLU A 164 -7.66 -0.65 13.92
C GLU A 164 -7.64 0.60 14.81
N ASN A 165 -7.47 0.42 16.13
CA ASN A 165 -7.53 1.51 17.11
C ASN A 165 -6.17 2.22 17.32
N VAL A 166 -5.17 1.93 16.49
CA VAL A 166 -3.88 2.64 16.54
C VAL A 166 -3.99 3.96 15.78
N THR A 167 -3.62 5.04 16.45
CA THR A 167 -3.52 6.36 15.82
C THR A 167 -2.07 6.66 15.44
N ILE A 168 -1.84 7.06 14.20
CA ILE A 168 -0.50 7.27 13.66
C ILE A 168 -0.23 8.77 13.52
N GLY A 169 0.90 9.22 14.03
CA GLY A 169 1.42 10.58 13.88
C GLY A 169 1.86 10.89 12.45
N VAL A 170 2.33 12.11 12.23
CA VAL A 170 2.84 12.58 10.95
C VAL A 170 4.27 12.10 10.72
N ASP A 171 4.62 11.76 9.48
CA ASP A 171 5.98 11.37 9.06
C ASP A 171 6.53 10.12 9.78
N VAL A 172 5.65 9.24 10.25
CA VAL A 172 6.04 7.93 10.78
C VAL A 172 6.56 7.05 9.64
N THR A 173 7.63 6.32 9.90
CA THR A 173 8.21 5.36 8.95
C THR A 173 7.98 3.94 9.44
N PHE A 174 7.38 3.11 8.59
CA PHE A 174 7.16 1.70 8.87
C PHE A 174 8.07 0.81 8.01
N THR A 175 8.66 -0.21 8.63
CA THR A 175 9.45 -1.25 7.95
C THR A 175 8.87 -2.62 8.26
N ASN A 176 8.53 -3.43 7.24
CA ASN A 176 7.98 -4.77 7.43
C ASN A 176 6.74 -4.79 8.35
N VAL A 177 5.62 -4.26 7.87
CA VAL A 177 4.42 -4.03 8.70
C VAL A 177 3.17 -4.64 8.08
N GLU A 178 2.33 -5.19 8.94
CA GLU A 178 0.96 -5.57 8.61
C GLU A 178 -0.01 -4.53 9.18
N PHE A 179 -0.82 -3.93 8.31
CA PHE A 179 -1.87 -3.01 8.69
C PHE A 179 -3.20 -3.76 8.81
N ARG A 180 -3.82 -3.68 9.99
CA ARG A 180 -5.19 -4.12 10.28
C ARG A 180 -6.11 -2.94 10.56
N THR A 181 -5.92 -1.90 9.75
CA THR A 181 -6.71 -0.66 9.80
C THR A 181 -7.31 -0.38 8.44
N GLN A 182 -8.42 0.35 8.43
CA GLN A 182 -9.13 0.71 7.19
C GLN A 182 -8.33 1.70 6.34
N VAL A 183 -7.64 2.66 6.97
CA VAL A 183 -6.94 3.72 6.26
C VAL A 183 -5.62 4.09 6.94
N VAL A 184 -4.55 4.18 6.16
CA VAL A 184 -3.24 4.67 6.58
C VAL A 184 -2.91 5.95 5.82
N ARG A 185 -2.50 7.00 6.53
CA ARG A 185 -2.23 8.32 5.94
C ARG A 185 -0.94 8.95 6.43
N LYS A 186 -0.27 9.72 5.57
CA LYS A 186 0.88 10.60 5.93
C LYS A 186 2.07 9.84 6.53
N VAL A 187 2.38 8.67 5.97
CA VAL A 187 3.47 7.81 6.42
C VAL A 187 4.44 7.50 5.29
N THR A 188 5.63 7.07 5.67
CA THR A 188 6.57 6.38 4.79
C THR A 188 6.54 4.89 5.10
N VAL A 189 6.56 4.05 4.08
CA VAL A 189 6.60 2.58 4.25
C VAL A 189 7.76 1.99 3.44
N THR A 190 8.41 0.96 3.97
CA THR A 190 9.52 0.24 3.32
C THR A 190 9.51 -1.26 3.65
N GLY A 191 10.08 -2.09 2.78
CA GLY A 191 10.17 -3.54 2.97
C GLY A 191 8.86 -4.25 2.63
N GLN A 192 8.46 -5.23 3.45
CA GLN A 192 7.24 -6.00 3.23
C GLN A 192 6.02 -5.33 3.87
N ILE A 193 5.06 -4.89 3.07
CA ILE A 193 3.87 -4.21 3.56
C ILE A 193 2.64 -5.01 3.17
N SER A 194 1.83 -5.37 4.17
CA SER A 194 0.57 -6.06 3.95
C SER A 194 -0.59 -5.32 4.59
N GLY A 195 -1.76 -5.38 3.98
CA GLY A 195 -3.03 -5.06 4.61
C GLY A 195 -3.78 -6.33 5.00
N THR A 196 -4.77 -6.21 5.88
CA THR A 196 -5.76 -7.28 6.08
C THR A 196 -7.11 -6.90 5.50
N ARG A 197 -7.84 -7.93 5.07
CA ARG A 197 -9.24 -7.81 4.68
C ARG A 197 -10.09 -7.72 5.94
N PHE A 198 -10.44 -6.50 6.35
CA PHE A 198 -11.36 -6.28 7.46
C PHE A 198 -12.78 -6.10 6.94
N GLN A 199 -13.71 -7.01 7.28
CA GLN A 199 -15.13 -6.90 6.93
C GLN A 199 -15.39 -6.58 5.43
N ASN A 200 -14.63 -7.19 4.51
CA ASN A 200 -14.65 -6.93 3.06
C ASN A 200 -14.03 -5.60 2.58
N THR A 201 -13.33 -4.87 3.44
CA THR A 201 -12.51 -3.71 3.07
C THR A 201 -11.03 -4.05 3.23
N TYR A 202 -10.20 -3.53 2.33
CA TYR A 202 -8.75 -3.64 2.41
C TYR A 202 -8.19 -2.37 3.03
N THR A 203 -7.00 -2.46 3.64
CA THR A 203 -6.28 -1.26 4.09
C THR A 203 -6.01 -0.32 2.92
N ARG A 204 -6.57 0.89 3.00
CA ARG A 204 -6.37 1.94 2.00
C ARG A 204 -5.18 2.84 2.39
N LEU A 205 -4.28 3.08 1.45
CA LEU A 205 -3.13 3.97 1.62
C LEU A 205 -3.39 5.33 0.95
N GLU A 206 -3.24 6.43 1.68
CA GLU A 206 -3.45 7.78 1.13
C GLU A 206 -2.38 8.76 1.62
N ASN A 207 -1.78 9.54 0.70
CA ASN A 207 -0.64 10.40 1.02
C ASN A 207 0.49 9.61 1.72
N VAL A 208 0.89 8.50 1.09
CA VAL A 208 1.91 7.57 1.57
C VAL A 208 3.08 7.56 0.59
N THR A 209 4.31 7.54 1.10
CA THR A 209 5.50 7.30 0.29
C THR A 209 5.98 5.87 0.48
N ILE A 210 6.02 5.10 -0.61
CA ILE A 210 6.49 3.72 -0.64
C ILE A 210 7.93 3.72 -1.16
N ARG A 211 8.86 3.29 -0.32
CA ARG A 211 10.31 3.32 -0.61
C ARG A 211 10.74 2.24 -1.58
N ALA A 212 11.93 2.43 -2.16
CA ALA A 212 12.48 1.55 -3.16
C ALA A 212 12.54 0.08 -2.69
N ASN A 213 12.35 -0.85 -3.62
CA ASN A 213 12.39 -2.30 -3.37
C ASN A 213 11.37 -2.85 -2.34
N SER A 214 10.33 -2.08 -2.02
CA SER A 214 9.25 -2.55 -1.14
C SER A 214 8.33 -3.53 -1.87
N GLN A 215 7.71 -4.44 -1.12
CA GLN A 215 6.75 -5.41 -1.64
C GLN A 215 5.40 -5.18 -0.95
N MET A 216 4.33 -5.08 -1.74
CA MET A 216 3.00 -4.77 -1.22
C MET A 216 2.03 -5.91 -1.49
N SER A 217 1.21 -6.25 -0.49
CA SER A 217 0.08 -7.17 -0.62
C SER A 217 -1.16 -6.67 0.11
N ASN A 218 -2.34 -7.05 -0.37
CA ASN A 218 -3.63 -6.88 0.29
C ASN A 218 -3.97 -5.42 0.68
N VAL A 219 -3.54 -4.45 -0.12
CA VAL A 219 -3.79 -3.02 0.10
C VAL A 219 -4.57 -2.39 -1.07
N VAL A 220 -5.27 -1.31 -0.77
CA VAL A 220 -5.86 -0.39 -1.76
C VAL A 220 -4.99 0.86 -1.84
N ILE A 221 -4.45 1.15 -3.02
CA ILE A 221 -3.72 2.38 -3.29
C ILE A 221 -4.71 3.51 -3.56
N GLY A 222 -4.78 4.46 -2.63
CA GLY A 222 -5.63 5.64 -2.70
C GLY A 222 -4.90 6.87 -3.26
N LYS A 223 -5.40 8.05 -2.91
CA LYS A 223 -4.87 9.34 -3.40
C LYS A 223 -3.45 9.63 -2.92
N GLN A 224 -2.69 10.34 -3.75
CA GLN A 224 -1.39 10.93 -3.40
C GLN A 224 -0.35 9.92 -2.88
N VAL A 225 -0.44 8.66 -3.29
CA VAL A 225 0.60 7.66 -2.99
C VAL A 225 1.76 7.84 -3.97
N LYS A 226 2.98 7.88 -3.44
CA LYS A 226 4.23 7.97 -4.20
C LYS A 226 4.96 6.63 -4.15
N PHE A 227 5.48 6.21 -5.29
CA PHE A 227 6.27 4.99 -5.43
C PHE A 227 7.69 5.34 -5.83
N GLU A 228 8.67 4.79 -5.10
CA GLU A 228 10.07 4.80 -5.52
C GLU A 228 10.38 3.59 -6.44
N GLU A 229 11.62 3.53 -6.96
CA GLU A 229 12.04 2.50 -7.91
C GLU A 229 12.03 1.09 -7.31
N GLY A 230 11.66 0.09 -8.11
CA GLY A 230 11.73 -1.32 -7.70
C GLY A 230 10.61 -1.79 -6.75
N VAL A 231 9.59 -0.96 -6.46
CA VAL A 231 8.41 -1.42 -5.71
C VAL A 231 7.68 -2.52 -6.50
N THR A 232 7.36 -3.63 -5.83
CA THR A 232 6.54 -4.71 -6.38
C THR A 232 5.18 -4.76 -5.70
N LEU A 233 4.14 -5.01 -6.48
CA LEU A 233 2.76 -5.13 -6.03
C LEU A 233 2.28 -6.53 -6.40
N ASP A 234 1.69 -7.26 -5.45
CA ASP A 234 1.06 -8.53 -5.75
C ASP A 234 -0.32 -8.37 -6.42
N ASP A 235 -0.93 -9.48 -6.83
CA ASP A 235 -2.24 -9.51 -7.50
C ASP A 235 -3.41 -9.05 -6.60
N SER A 236 -3.21 -9.01 -5.28
CA SER A 236 -4.22 -8.59 -4.31
C SER A 236 -4.21 -7.08 -4.08
N VAL A 237 -3.19 -6.36 -4.56
CA VAL A 237 -3.17 -4.90 -4.55
C VAL A 237 -4.19 -4.34 -5.54
N THR A 238 -5.03 -3.45 -5.05
CA THR A 238 -6.02 -2.73 -5.87
C THR A 238 -5.77 -1.23 -5.82
N PHE A 239 -6.34 -0.49 -6.75
CA PHE A 239 -6.26 0.97 -6.77
C PHE A 239 -7.65 1.55 -6.58
N GLU A 240 -7.78 2.54 -5.70
CA GLU A 240 -9.00 3.31 -5.55
C GLU A 240 -9.19 4.12 -6.83
N VAL A 241 -10.16 3.70 -7.64
CA VAL A 241 -10.59 4.48 -8.80
C VAL A 241 -11.26 5.74 -8.24
N HIS A 242 -10.54 6.86 -8.26
CA HIS A 242 -11.15 8.16 -7.97
C HIS A 242 -12.15 8.48 -9.10
N THR A 243 -13.41 8.12 -8.86
CA THR A 243 -14.55 8.35 -9.76
C THR A 243 -14.86 9.84 -9.96
N THR A 244 -14.23 10.74 -9.21
CA THR A 244 -14.32 12.19 -9.47
C THR A 244 -13.75 12.59 -10.84
N TYR A 245 -12.95 11.73 -11.50
CA TYR A 245 -12.60 11.87 -12.92
C TYR A 245 -13.46 11.03 -13.87
N MET A 246 -14.30 10.12 -13.35
CA MET A 246 -15.26 9.33 -14.14
C MET A 246 -16.64 10.00 -14.25
N GLU A 247 -16.95 11.00 -13.43
CA GLU A 247 -18.27 11.66 -13.40
C GLU A 247 -18.54 12.69 -14.51
N THR A 248 -17.69 12.80 -15.53
CA THR A 248 -17.97 13.72 -16.67
C THR A 248 -17.96 13.07 -18.05
N HIS A 249 -17.68 11.77 -18.15
CA HIS A 249 -17.72 11.08 -19.45
C HIS A 249 -18.37 9.71 -19.25
N ASN A 250 -19.45 9.43 -19.97
CA ASN A 250 -20.05 8.10 -20.02
C ASN A 250 -18.99 7.08 -20.49
N ILE A 251 -18.29 6.42 -19.57
CA ILE A 251 -17.29 5.41 -19.92
C ILE A 251 -18.02 4.12 -20.28
N THR A 252 -17.98 3.76 -21.56
CA THR A 252 -18.45 2.47 -22.06
C THR A 252 -17.72 1.33 -21.33
N VAL A 253 -18.46 0.43 -20.69
CA VAL A 253 -17.91 -0.78 -20.06
C VAL A 253 -17.40 -1.72 -21.16
N LEU A 254 -16.09 -1.96 -21.18
CA LEU A 254 -15.42 -2.77 -22.20
C LEU A 254 -14.80 -4.05 -21.59
N PRO A 255 -14.65 -5.12 -22.38
CA PRO A 255 -13.96 -6.31 -21.91
C PRO A 255 -12.46 -6.03 -21.70
N LYS A 256 -11.89 -6.62 -20.65
CA LYS A 256 -10.44 -6.56 -20.38
C LYS A 256 -9.67 -7.37 -21.43
N LEU A 257 -8.59 -6.78 -21.94
CA LEU A 257 -7.62 -7.48 -22.77
C LEU A 257 -6.48 -7.98 -21.87
N LYS A 258 -6.28 -9.30 -21.85
CA LYS A 258 -5.25 -9.99 -21.05
C LYS A 258 -3.87 -9.85 -21.71
N GLY A 259 -2.85 -9.92 -20.87
CA GLY A 259 -1.47 -9.79 -21.32
C GLY A 259 -1.15 -8.34 -21.69
N LEU A 260 -0.20 -7.77 -20.96
CA LEU A 260 0.40 -6.49 -21.31
C LEU A 260 1.89 -6.68 -21.49
N ALA A 261 2.42 -5.95 -22.45
CA ALA A 261 3.86 -5.83 -22.62
C ALA A 261 4.23 -4.35 -22.62
N ALA A 262 5.40 -4.08 -22.07
CA ALA A 262 6.05 -2.80 -22.23
C ALA A 262 7.46 -3.01 -22.77
N LEU A 263 7.85 -2.21 -23.75
CA LEU A 263 9.13 -2.25 -24.43
C LEU A 263 9.78 -0.89 -24.31
N ASP A 264 11.03 -0.83 -23.86
CA ASP A 264 11.81 0.39 -23.91
C ASP A 264 12.21 0.75 -25.35
N LYS A 265 12.90 1.88 -25.52
CA LYS A 265 13.34 2.39 -26.83
C LYS A 265 14.31 1.44 -27.55
N GLN A 266 14.90 0.46 -26.86
CA GLN A 266 15.77 -0.57 -27.43
C GLN A 266 15.02 -1.89 -27.71
N GLY A 267 13.71 -1.95 -27.44
CA GLY A 267 12.90 -3.14 -27.62
C GLY A 267 13.04 -4.16 -26.48
N LYS A 268 13.69 -3.79 -25.36
CA LYS A 268 13.79 -4.67 -24.19
C LYS A 268 12.51 -4.58 -23.37
N ARG A 269 12.05 -5.74 -22.89
CA ARG A 269 10.88 -5.81 -22.01
C ARG A 269 11.12 -5.15 -20.66
N VAL A 270 10.16 -4.34 -20.24
CA VAL A 270 10.10 -3.72 -18.92
C VAL A 270 8.73 -3.97 -18.28
N SER A 271 8.64 -3.79 -16.96
CA SER A 271 7.37 -3.96 -16.23
C SER A 271 6.44 -2.76 -16.44
N THR A 272 5.14 -3.05 -16.53
CA THR A 272 4.08 -2.03 -16.61
C THR A 272 2.89 -2.46 -15.77
N TRP A 273 2.23 -1.48 -15.16
CA TRP A 273 0.99 -1.63 -14.41
C TRP A 273 -0.22 -1.07 -15.15
N ALA A 274 -0.02 -0.64 -16.39
CA ALA A 274 -1.15 -0.24 -17.22
C ALA A 274 -2.11 -1.41 -17.43
N ARG A 275 -3.37 -1.10 -17.70
CA ARG A 275 -4.38 -2.07 -18.13
C ARG A 275 -5.09 -1.55 -19.36
N ILE A 276 -5.48 -2.44 -20.25
CA ILE A 276 -6.17 -2.07 -21.48
C ILE A 276 -7.46 -2.87 -21.59
N GLU A 277 -8.52 -2.16 -21.92
CA GLU A 277 -9.85 -2.71 -22.17
C GLU A 277 -10.26 -2.33 -23.60
N GLY A 278 -10.97 -3.22 -24.27
CA GLY A 278 -11.26 -3.05 -25.69
C GLY A 278 -12.37 -3.97 -26.16
N GLY A 279 -13.26 -3.46 -27.00
CA GLY A 279 -14.30 -4.27 -27.61
C GLY A 279 -14.94 -3.61 -28.82
N ALA A 280 -15.63 -4.44 -29.60
CA ALA A 280 -16.40 -4.04 -30.77
C ALA A 280 -17.89 -4.39 -30.61
N ARG A 281 -18.74 -3.63 -31.30
CA ARG A 281 -20.18 -3.91 -31.46
C ARG A 281 -20.71 -3.34 -32.78
N MET A 282 -21.91 -3.78 -33.17
CA MET A 282 -22.62 -3.25 -34.34
C MET A 282 -23.55 -2.10 -33.91
N GLY A 283 -23.53 -0.99 -34.66
CA GLY A 283 -24.38 0.18 -34.43
C GLY A 283 -23.78 1.21 -33.47
N THR A 284 -24.35 2.43 -33.46
CA THR A 284 -24.03 3.51 -32.52
C THR A 284 -24.85 3.39 -31.23
N ASP A 285 -24.43 4.03 -30.14
CA ASP A 285 -25.18 4.06 -28.87
C ASP A 285 -26.64 4.48 -29.12
N GLY A 286 -27.58 3.54 -28.93
CA GLY A 286 -29.01 3.78 -29.10
C GLY A 286 -29.80 2.64 -29.77
N SER A 287 -29.16 1.79 -30.58
CA SER A 287 -29.86 0.68 -31.26
C SER A 287 -29.58 -0.68 -30.62
N GLY A 288 -30.32 -1.01 -29.56
CA GLY A 288 -30.34 -2.35 -28.94
C GLY A 288 -29.14 -2.67 -28.03
N LYS A 289 -29.44 -3.16 -26.82
CA LYS A 289 -28.54 -3.42 -25.68
C LYS A 289 -27.45 -4.50 -25.91
N LYS A 290 -26.73 -4.53 -27.04
CA LYS A 290 -25.62 -5.47 -27.22
C LYS A 290 -24.33 -4.87 -26.63
N ARG A 291 -23.83 -5.52 -25.58
CA ARG A 291 -22.55 -5.18 -24.94
C ARG A 291 -21.40 -5.34 -25.93
N SER A 292 -20.39 -4.49 -25.84
CA SER A 292 -19.15 -4.64 -26.61
C SER A 292 -18.47 -5.97 -26.25
N SER A 293 -17.96 -6.66 -27.26
CA SER A 293 -17.27 -7.94 -27.12
C SER A 293 -15.84 -7.82 -27.64
N LYS A 294 -14.91 -8.57 -27.02
CA LYS A 294 -13.54 -8.70 -27.53
C LYS A 294 -13.45 -9.55 -28.80
N LYS A 295 -14.45 -10.40 -29.07
CA LYS A 295 -14.58 -11.19 -30.30
C LYS A 295 -15.95 -10.95 -30.91
N LEU A 296 -16.01 -10.56 -32.19
CA LEU A 296 -17.26 -10.22 -32.86
C LEU A 296 -17.29 -10.72 -34.30
N THR A 297 -18.28 -11.56 -34.64
CA THR A 297 -18.52 -12.00 -36.01
C THR A 297 -19.69 -11.24 -36.61
N LEU A 298 -19.49 -10.61 -37.76
CA LEU A 298 -20.48 -9.80 -38.46
C LEU A 298 -20.53 -10.18 -39.94
N LYS A 299 -21.71 -10.03 -40.55
CA LYS A 299 -21.82 -10.00 -42.02
C LYS A 299 -21.44 -8.61 -42.53
N ARG A 300 -20.70 -8.57 -43.64
CA ARG A 300 -20.30 -7.34 -44.33
C ARG A 300 -21.53 -6.47 -44.58
N ASN A 301 -21.40 -5.18 -44.27
CA ASN A 301 -22.49 -4.24 -44.47
C ASN A 301 -21.94 -2.82 -44.73
N GLN A 302 -22.20 -2.31 -45.92
CA GLN A 302 -21.72 -0.99 -46.37
C GLN A 302 -22.41 0.20 -45.68
N HIS A 303 -23.52 -0.04 -44.98
CA HIS A 303 -24.35 1.02 -44.41
C HIS A 303 -24.42 0.98 -42.89
N LYS A 304 -23.96 -0.10 -42.24
CA LYS A 304 -23.98 -0.22 -40.78
C LYS A 304 -22.60 0.03 -40.19
N ASN A 305 -22.56 0.99 -39.28
CA ASN A 305 -21.34 1.29 -38.54
C ASN A 305 -20.98 0.13 -37.60
N VAL A 306 -19.67 -0.09 -37.50
CA VAL A 306 -19.08 -0.90 -36.44
C VAL A 306 -18.41 0.06 -35.47
N ASP A 307 -18.76 -0.05 -34.20
CA ASP A 307 -18.16 0.74 -33.12
C ASP A 307 -17.05 -0.11 -32.47
N ILE A 308 -15.81 0.36 -32.59
CA ILE A 308 -14.64 -0.22 -31.94
C ILE A 308 -14.13 0.82 -30.96
N HIS A 309 -14.03 0.41 -29.70
CA HIS A 309 -13.68 1.31 -28.61
C HIS A 309 -12.66 0.65 -27.68
N GLY A 310 -11.80 1.47 -27.10
CA GLY A 310 -10.81 1.05 -26.12
C GLY A 310 -10.69 2.02 -24.96
N ASN A 311 -10.24 1.51 -23.81
CA ASN A 311 -9.84 2.30 -22.66
C ASN A 311 -8.42 1.90 -22.25
N VAL A 312 -7.56 2.90 -22.06
CA VAL A 312 -6.23 2.72 -21.48
C VAL A 312 -6.28 3.19 -20.04
N LEU A 313 -6.16 2.25 -19.10
CA LEU A 313 -5.88 2.56 -17.70
C LEU A 313 -4.37 2.70 -17.58
N THR A 314 -3.92 3.94 -17.42
CA THR A 314 -2.51 4.30 -17.49
C THR A 314 -1.74 3.73 -16.29
N ASP A 315 -0.49 3.29 -16.53
CA ASP A 315 0.42 2.96 -15.44
C ASP A 315 0.58 4.19 -14.52
N VAL A 316 0.44 4.02 -13.22
CA VAL A 316 0.49 5.15 -12.27
C VAL A 316 1.77 5.99 -12.39
N ARG A 317 2.90 5.38 -12.80
CA ARG A 317 4.19 6.07 -13.02
C ARG A 317 4.18 6.94 -14.27
N HIS A 318 3.21 6.75 -15.16
CA HIS A 318 3.11 7.39 -16.46
C HIS A 318 2.02 8.47 -16.49
N ILE A 319 1.14 8.51 -15.48
CA ILE A 319 0.12 9.55 -15.35
C ILE A 319 0.79 10.93 -15.29
N GLY A 320 0.22 11.90 -16.00
CA GLY A 320 0.77 13.26 -16.11
C GLY A 320 1.91 13.42 -17.12
N LYS A 321 2.53 12.32 -17.58
CA LYS A 321 3.57 12.38 -18.63
C LYS A 321 2.94 12.58 -20.01
N ARG A 322 3.67 13.26 -20.89
CA ARG A 322 3.32 13.37 -22.31
C ARG A 322 3.47 12.02 -23.01
N ALA A 323 2.49 11.65 -23.81
CA ALA A 323 2.46 10.38 -24.52
C ALA A 323 1.59 10.42 -25.78
N ASP A 324 1.84 9.49 -26.68
CA ASP A 324 1.02 9.19 -27.84
C ASP A 324 0.21 7.92 -27.60
N ILE A 325 -1.09 7.94 -27.85
CA ILE A 325 -1.92 6.74 -27.97
C ILE A 325 -1.67 6.12 -29.34
N LEU A 326 -1.48 4.79 -29.35
CA LEU A 326 -1.16 4.02 -30.54
C LEU A 326 -2.25 2.98 -30.80
N VAL A 327 -2.64 2.85 -32.06
CA VAL A 327 -3.60 1.83 -32.52
C VAL A 327 -3.04 1.18 -33.77
N VAL A 328 -2.96 -0.15 -33.75
CA VAL A 328 -2.52 -0.97 -34.89
C VAL A 328 -3.62 -1.98 -35.20
N ALA A 329 -3.95 -2.14 -36.49
CA ALA A 329 -4.88 -3.14 -36.98
C ALA A 329 -4.14 -4.12 -37.89
N ALA A 330 -4.36 -5.41 -37.70
CA ALA A 330 -3.93 -6.46 -38.61
C ALA A 330 -5.15 -6.98 -39.36
N HIS A 331 -5.09 -7.06 -40.69
CA HIS A 331 -6.16 -7.60 -41.52
C HIS A 331 -5.68 -8.80 -42.32
N THR A 332 -6.37 -9.92 -42.16
CA THR A 332 -6.15 -11.16 -42.92
C THR A 332 -7.33 -11.37 -43.85
N ALA A 333 -7.11 -11.16 -45.15
CA ALA A 333 -8.12 -11.41 -46.17
C ALA A 333 -8.50 -12.91 -46.25
N PRO A 334 -9.71 -13.26 -46.73
CA PRO A 334 -10.10 -14.65 -46.90
C PRO A 334 -9.09 -15.42 -47.76
N GLY A 335 -8.58 -16.55 -47.24
CA GLY A 335 -7.58 -17.38 -47.92
C GLY A 335 -6.13 -16.87 -47.85
N ALA A 336 -5.87 -15.69 -47.25
CA ALA A 336 -4.51 -15.21 -47.02
C ALA A 336 -3.85 -15.97 -45.86
N THR A 337 -2.54 -16.23 -45.99
CA THR A 337 -1.73 -16.93 -44.97
C THR A 337 -1.04 -15.97 -43.99
N SER A 338 -1.05 -14.67 -44.26
CA SER A 338 -0.41 -13.66 -43.41
C SER A 338 -1.20 -12.35 -43.40
N PRO A 339 -1.26 -11.65 -42.26
CA PRO A 339 -1.96 -10.38 -42.15
C PRO A 339 -1.16 -9.23 -42.77
N ASN A 340 -1.88 -8.24 -43.29
CA ASN A 340 -1.35 -6.90 -43.55
C ASN A 340 -1.57 -6.03 -42.31
N PHE A 341 -0.54 -5.29 -41.90
CA PHE A 341 -0.61 -4.40 -40.74
C PHE A 341 -0.83 -2.95 -41.13
N TYR A 342 -1.63 -2.25 -40.32
CA TYR A 342 -1.98 -0.86 -40.50
C TYR A 342 -1.91 -0.11 -39.17
N MET A 343 -1.39 1.11 -39.19
CA MET A 343 -1.49 2.07 -38.09
C MET A 343 -2.69 2.98 -38.33
N LEU A 344 -3.35 3.43 -37.27
CA LEU A 344 -4.40 4.44 -37.38
C LEU A 344 -3.90 5.78 -36.84
N ASP A 345 -4.13 6.85 -37.60
CA ASP A 345 -3.90 8.22 -37.15
C ASP A 345 -5.20 8.90 -36.66
N LYS A 346 -5.12 10.17 -36.20
CA LYS A 346 -6.24 10.90 -35.58
C LYS A 346 -7.55 10.93 -36.39
N PRO A 347 -7.54 11.05 -37.73
CA PRO A 347 -8.74 10.87 -38.57
C PRO A 347 -9.36 9.47 -38.56
N GLY A 348 -8.68 8.48 -37.98
CA GLY A 348 -8.99 7.06 -38.09
C GLY A 348 -8.66 6.51 -39.48
N THR A 349 -7.67 7.06 -40.17
CA THR A 349 -7.28 6.59 -41.51
C THR A 349 -6.23 5.48 -41.38
N PRO A 350 -6.50 4.26 -41.89
CA PRO A 350 -5.50 3.19 -41.90
C PRO A 350 -4.32 3.55 -42.80
N LYS A 351 -3.10 3.42 -42.29
CA LYS A 351 -1.84 3.59 -43.02
C LYS A 351 -1.03 2.29 -42.93
N PRO A 352 -0.48 1.75 -44.02
CA PRO A 352 0.35 0.54 -43.96
C PRO A 352 1.48 0.68 -42.94
N TRP A 353 1.73 -0.38 -42.18
CA TRP A 353 2.83 -0.47 -41.22
C TRP A 353 3.87 -1.47 -41.70
N ASP A 354 5.15 -1.07 -41.61
CA ASP A 354 6.31 -1.89 -41.93
C ASP A 354 6.77 -2.80 -40.78
N GLY A 355 6.10 -2.72 -39.61
CA GLY A 355 6.45 -3.47 -38.40
C GLY A 355 7.52 -2.80 -37.52
N ALA A 356 8.09 -1.66 -37.94
CA ALA A 356 9.08 -0.94 -37.14
C ALA A 356 8.40 -0.10 -36.04
N LEU A 357 8.81 -0.24 -34.77
CA LEU A 357 8.25 0.54 -33.67
C LEU A 357 8.47 2.05 -33.83
N SER A 358 9.55 2.45 -34.51
CA SER A 358 9.88 3.85 -34.80
C SER A 358 8.98 4.49 -35.86
N SER A 359 8.36 3.70 -36.74
CA SER A 359 7.45 4.21 -37.78
C SER A 359 6.02 4.44 -37.26
N LEU A 360 5.73 4.00 -36.03
CA LEU A 360 4.41 4.13 -35.40
C LEU A 360 3.94 5.58 -35.33
N VAL A 361 2.81 5.84 -36.00
CA VAL A 361 2.14 7.14 -35.96
C VAL A 361 1.21 7.24 -34.75
N PRO A 362 1.09 8.44 -34.14
CA PRO A 362 0.15 8.65 -33.05
C PRO A 362 -1.29 8.64 -33.56
N PHE A 363 -2.14 7.82 -32.94
CA PHE A 363 -3.59 7.92 -33.09
C PHE A 363 -4.10 9.19 -32.38
N GLN A 364 -3.62 9.43 -31.14
CA GLN A 364 -3.91 10.66 -30.40
C GLN A 364 -2.68 11.07 -29.57
N SER A 365 -2.20 12.30 -29.70
CA SER A 365 -1.18 12.83 -28.80
C SER A 365 -1.81 13.47 -27.56
N ARG A 366 -1.26 13.19 -26.38
CA ARG A 366 -1.68 13.72 -25.09
C ARG A 366 -0.52 14.49 -24.46
N THR A 367 -0.75 15.75 -24.09
CA THR A 367 0.24 16.56 -23.35
C THR A 367 0.49 16.02 -21.95
N ALA A 368 -0.51 15.35 -21.37
CA ALA A 368 -0.44 14.61 -20.12
C ALA A 368 -1.41 13.41 -20.18
N LEU A 369 -0.94 12.21 -19.83
CA LEU A 369 -1.81 11.03 -19.71
C LEU A 369 -2.72 11.15 -18.49
N ALA A 370 -4.02 10.97 -18.71
CA ALA A 370 -4.99 10.81 -17.65
C ALA A 370 -4.93 9.39 -17.05
N PRO A 371 -5.48 9.17 -15.84
CA PRO A 371 -5.58 7.83 -15.24
C PRO A 371 -6.32 6.83 -16.14
N VAL A 372 -7.36 7.29 -16.84
CA VAL A 372 -8.06 6.54 -17.88
C VAL A 372 -8.16 7.39 -19.14
N VAL A 373 -7.72 6.83 -20.25
CA VAL A 373 -7.84 7.45 -21.57
C VAL A 373 -8.82 6.66 -22.41
N SER A 374 -9.93 7.28 -22.77
CA SER A 374 -10.91 6.74 -23.70
C SER A 374 -10.43 6.89 -25.15
N VAL A 375 -10.55 5.82 -25.93
CA VAL A 375 -10.04 5.71 -27.28
C VAL A 375 -11.15 5.23 -28.22
N PRO A 376 -11.87 6.16 -28.88
CA PRO A 376 -12.83 5.82 -29.93
C PRO A 376 -12.09 5.45 -31.22
N ILE A 377 -11.82 4.16 -31.40
CA ILE A 377 -10.94 3.65 -32.46
C ILE A 377 -11.63 3.74 -33.82
N TRP A 378 -12.88 3.29 -33.92
CA TRP A 378 -13.60 3.22 -35.19
C TRP A 378 -15.10 3.34 -34.98
N ASN A 379 -15.80 4.06 -35.86
CA ASN A 379 -17.25 4.22 -35.81
C ASN A 379 -17.90 4.31 -37.20
N LYS A 380 -17.26 3.76 -38.24
CA LYS A 380 -17.69 3.80 -39.65
C LYS A 380 -18.06 2.38 -40.13
N PRO A 381 -18.70 2.21 -41.30
CA PRO A 381 -18.87 0.88 -41.88
C PRO A 381 -17.52 0.23 -42.15
N LEU A 382 -17.44 -1.10 -41.97
CA LEU A 382 -16.29 -1.90 -42.36
C LEU A 382 -16.65 -2.67 -43.62
N ASP A 383 -16.28 -2.11 -44.78
CA ASP A 383 -16.57 -2.69 -46.10
C ASP A 383 -15.47 -3.64 -46.56
N ILE A 384 -15.10 -4.59 -45.71
CA ILE A 384 -14.07 -5.61 -45.97
C ILE A 384 -14.55 -6.98 -45.50
N VAL A 385 -13.90 -8.05 -46.00
CA VAL A 385 -14.12 -9.44 -45.57
C VAL A 385 -12.81 -9.96 -44.97
N GLY A 386 -12.90 -10.90 -44.03
CA GLY A 386 -11.77 -11.54 -43.37
C GLY A 386 -11.68 -11.22 -41.89
N GLU A 387 -10.51 -11.47 -41.32
CA GLU A 387 -10.23 -11.27 -39.90
C GLU A 387 -9.53 -9.93 -39.66
N VAL A 388 -9.97 -9.20 -38.64
CA VAL A 388 -9.35 -7.95 -38.18
C VAL A 388 -8.98 -8.09 -36.71
N GLN A 389 -7.72 -7.82 -36.38
CA GLN A 389 -7.22 -7.80 -35.01
C GLN A 389 -6.74 -6.39 -34.68
N VAL A 390 -7.25 -5.82 -33.60
CA VAL A 390 -6.89 -4.45 -33.17
C VAL A 390 -6.07 -4.51 -31.89
N TYR A 391 -4.88 -3.92 -31.96
CA TYR A 391 -3.95 -3.70 -30.85
C TYR A 391 -4.07 -2.25 -30.39
N LEU A 392 -4.03 -2.06 -29.06
CA LEU A 392 -4.10 -0.76 -28.43
C LEU A 392 -2.93 -0.59 -27.46
N GLY A 393 -2.39 0.62 -27.39
CA GLY A 393 -1.31 0.96 -26.48
C GLY A 393 -1.03 2.45 -26.41
N TYR A 394 0.09 2.80 -25.78
CA TYR A 394 0.62 4.16 -25.76
C TYR A 394 2.15 4.16 -25.75
N ARG A 395 2.74 5.27 -26.20
CA ARG A 395 4.17 5.52 -26.24
C ARG A 395 4.51 6.79 -25.47
N LEU A 396 5.40 6.70 -24.49
CA LEU A 396 5.94 7.86 -23.79
C LEU A 396 6.99 8.59 -24.63
N ASN A 397 7.27 9.84 -24.27
CA ASN A 397 8.31 10.65 -24.91
C ASN A 397 9.72 10.06 -24.84
N ASP A 398 10.01 9.21 -23.85
CA ASP A 398 11.30 8.52 -23.70
C ASP A 398 11.43 7.29 -24.62
N GLY A 399 10.38 6.97 -25.38
CA GLY A 399 10.31 5.84 -26.30
C GLY A 399 9.73 4.56 -25.71
N LEU A 400 9.34 4.54 -24.42
CA LEU A 400 8.66 3.40 -23.81
C LEU A 400 7.29 3.18 -24.46
N ILE A 401 7.04 1.99 -24.99
CA ILE A 401 5.75 1.57 -25.56
C ILE A 401 5.09 0.55 -24.63
N VAL A 402 3.83 0.79 -24.29
CA VAL A 402 2.98 -0.13 -23.52
C VAL A 402 1.80 -0.55 -24.38
N TYR A 403 1.53 -1.84 -24.51
CA TYR A 403 0.47 -2.33 -25.40
C TYR A 403 -0.17 -3.64 -24.91
N SER A 404 -1.37 -3.93 -25.42
CA SER A 404 -2.09 -5.17 -25.16
C SER A 404 -1.56 -6.31 -26.02
N GLN A 405 -1.35 -7.49 -25.43
CA GLN A 405 -1.02 -8.71 -26.16
C GLN A 405 -2.27 -9.40 -26.69
N GLU A 406 -3.35 -9.40 -25.91
CA GLU A 406 -4.68 -9.75 -26.41
C GLU A 406 -5.24 -8.58 -27.24
N VAL A 407 -6.04 -8.92 -28.24
CA VAL A 407 -6.57 -8.02 -29.27
C VAL A 407 -8.09 -8.00 -29.25
N ILE A 408 -8.66 -6.95 -29.85
CA ILE A 408 -10.07 -6.96 -30.26
C ILE A 408 -10.14 -7.69 -31.61
N GLU A 409 -10.87 -8.78 -31.68
CA GLU A 409 -11.02 -9.61 -32.88
C GLU A 409 -12.38 -9.36 -33.54
N LEU A 410 -12.36 -9.08 -34.84
CA LEU A 410 -13.53 -9.04 -35.68
C LEU A 410 -13.40 -10.06 -36.82
N THR A 411 -14.46 -10.79 -37.10
CA THR A 411 -14.59 -11.65 -38.28
C THR A 411 -15.70 -11.10 -39.15
N LEU A 412 -15.36 -10.63 -40.34
CA LEU A 412 -16.29 -10.10 -41.32
C LEU A 412 -16.52 -11.17 -42.40
N THR A 413 -17.71 -11.75 -42.44
CA THR A 413 -18.13 -12.68 -43.49
C THR A 413 -18.82 -11.92 -44.61
N GLU A 414 -19.04 -12.57 -45.75
CA GLU A 414 -19.98 -12.05 -46.75
C GLU A 414 -21.40 -11.83 -46.18
#